data_AF-A0A353FB76-F1
#
_entry.id   AF-A0A353FB76-F1
#
_cell.length_a   1.000
_cell.length_b   1.000
_cell.length_c   1.000
_cell.angle_alpha   90.00
_cell.angle_beta   90.00
_cell.angle_gamma   90.00
#
_symmetry.space_group_name_H-M   'P 1'
#
loop_
_entity.id
_entity.type
_entity.pdbx_description
1 polymer ?
#
loop_
_entity_poly.entity_id
_entity_poly.type
_entity_poly.pdbx_seq_one_letter_code
_entity_poly.pdbx_strand_id
1 'polypeptide(L)' 'MIKWIKKISSRFKKDGNFFFEIEKITGFRPHSSGYYELALRHSSASKENRGRKFNNQRLEFLGDA' A
#
# COMPACT_ATOMS: atom_id res chain seq x y z
N MET A 1 15.04 -24.19 -19.87
CA MET A 1 13.56 -24.20 -19.93
C MET A 1 12.93 -23.52 -18.70
N ILE A 2 13.41 -22.35 -18.24
CA ILE A 2 12.86 -21.64 -17.04
C ILE A 2 12.89 -20.09 -17.24
N LYS A 3 13.18 -19.59 -18.46
CA LYS A 3 13.33 -18.13 -18.69
C LYS A 3 12.03 -17.33 -18.52
N TRP A 4 10.86 -17.98 -18.60
CA TRP A 4 9.55 -17.31 -18.52
C TRP A 4 9.10 -16.96 -17.09
N ILE A 5 9.45 -17.76 -16.08
CA ILE A 5 9.10 -17.48 -14.67
C ILE A 5 9.84 -16.21 -14.18
N LYS A 6 11.11 -16.05 -14.58
CA LYS A 6 11.89 -14.82 -14.32
C LYS A 6 11.26 -13.57 -14.95
N LYS A 7 10.55 -13.71 -16.08
CA LYS A 7 9.89 -12.59 -16.78
C LYS A 7 8.56 -12.17 -16.13
N ILE A 8 7.92 -13.08 -15.39
CA ILE A 8 6.77 -12.78 -14.52
C ILE A 8 7.26 -12.03 -13.28
N SER A 9 8.35 -12.51 -12.66
CA SER A 9 9.02 -11.86 -11.52
C SER A 9 9.43 -10.40 -11.81
N SER A 10 9.97 -10.10 -13.00
CA SER A 10 10.44 -8.74 -13.34
C SER A 10 9.33 -7.75 -13.69
N ARG A 11 8.08 -8.23 -13.89
CA ARG A 11 6.89 -7.38 -14.12
C ARG A 11 6.14 -7.05 -12.83
N PHE A 12 6.45 -7.71 -11.72
CA PHE A 12 6.09 -7.19 -10.41
C PHE A 12 6.96 -5.97 -10.16
N LYS A 13 6.51 -4.82 -10.68
CA LYS A 13 6.93 -3.49 -10.24
C LYS A 13 7.01 -3.49 -8.71
N LYS A 14 7.84 -2.62 -8.13
CA LYS A 14 8.04 -2.44 -6.68
C LYS A 14 6.76 -2.59 -5.82
N ASP A 15 5.60 -2.22 -6.36
CA ASP A 15 4.30 -2.26 -5.68
C ASP A 15 3.55 -3.60 -5.81
N GLY A 16 3.91 -4.46 -6.77
CA GLY A 16 3.20 -5.72 -7.07
C GLY A 16 3.17 -6.72 -5.91
N ASN A 17 4.22 -6.73 -5.08
CA ASN A 17 4.21 -7.53 -3.84
C ASN A 17 3.25 -6.94 -2.80
N PHE A 18 3.22 -5.62 -2.67
CA PHE A 18 2.36 -4.93 -1.70
C PHE A 18 0.87 -5.15 -2.01
N PHE A 19 0.44 -4.93 -3.25
CA PHE A 19 -0.96 -5.17 -3.65
C PHE A 19 -1.41 -6.61 -3.36
N PHE A 20 -0.56 -7.58 -3.67
CA PHE A 20 -0.86 -9.00 -3.47
C PHE A 20 -1.01 -9.34 -1.98
N GLU A 21 -0.09 -8.86 -1.13
CA GLU A 21 -0.18 -9.10 0.31
C GLU A 21 -1.40 -8.41 0.93
N ILE A 22 -1.75 -7.19 0.49
CA ILE A 22 -2.97 -6.53 0.95
C ILE A 22 -4.23 -7.31 0.54
N GLU A 23 -4.31 -7.76 -0.72
CA GLU A 23 -5.43 -8.58 -1.19
C GLU A 23 -5.56 -9.87 -0.37
N LYS A 24 -4.43 -10.50 -0.03
CA LYS A 24 -4.39 -11.71 0.80
C LYS A 24 -4.84 -11.45 2.25
N ILE A 25 -4.44 -10.34 2.85
CA ILE A 25 -4.77 -10.01 4.25
C ILE A 25 -6.23 -9.55 4.38
N THR A 26 -6.69 -8.72 3.45
CA THR A 26 -7.99 -8.04 3.56
C THR A 26 -9.11 -8.75 2.80
N GLY A 27 -8.77 -9.63 1.85
CA GLY A 27 -9.72 -10.19 0.88
C GLY A 27 -10.15 -9.21 -0.21
N PHE A 28 -9.64 -7.97 -0.20
CA PHE A 28 -9.99 -6.93 -1.15
C PHE A 28 -8.80 -6.58 -2.04
N ARG A 29 -8.99 -6.67 -3.35
CA ARG A 29 -7.99 -6.24 -4.32
C ARG A 29 -7.86 -4.71 -4.34
N PRO A 30 -6.71 -4.13 -3.96
CA PRO A 30 -6.59 -2.68 -3.91
C PRO A 30 -6.69 -2.06 -5.30
N HIS A 31 -7.52 -1.03 -5.44
CA HIS A 31 -7.60 -0.25 -6.68
C HIS A 31 -6.41 0.72 -6.83
N SER A 32 -5.91 1.24 -5.70
CA SER A 32 -4.77 2.15 -5.64
C SER A 32 -3.95 1.85 -4.38
N SER A 33 -2.62 1.67 -4.52
CA SER A 33 -1.75 1.40 -3.37
C SER A 33 -1.67 2.58 -2.44
N GLY A 34 -1.82 3.82 -2.95
CA GLY A 34 -1.61 5.04 -2.19
C GLY A 34 -2.49 5.14 -0.94
N TYR A 35 -3.74 4.67 -1.01
CA TYR A 35 -4.63 4.65 0.15
C TYR A 35 -4.19 3.64 1.21
N TYR A 36 -3.76 2.45 0.81
CA TYR A 36 -3.27 1.42 1.72
C TYR A 36 -1.91 1.79 2.30
N GLU A 37 -1.01 2.38 1.50
CA GLU A 37 0.25 2.95 1.98
C GLU A 37 0.03 4.09 2.98
N LEU A 38 -1.05 4.88 2.82
CA LEU A 38 -1.42 5.92 3.77
C LEU A 38 -2.02 5.33 5.04
N ALA A 39 -2.90 4.33 4.91
CA ALA A 39 -3.51 3.63 6.04
C ALA A 39 -2.47 2.89 6.90
N LEU A 40 -1.42 2.36 6.29
CA LEU A 40 -0.31 1.69 7.00
C LEU A 40 0.78 2.65 7.50
N ARG A 41 0.63 3.96 7.28
CA ARG A 41 1.60 4.95 7.75
C ARG A 41 1.21 5.46 9.13
N HIS A 42 1.81 4.87 10.16
CA HIS A 42 1.69 5.36 11.53
C HIS A 42 2.19 6.82 11.67
N SER A 43 1.70 7.52 12.70
CA SER A 43 2.03 8.92 12.99
C SER A 43 3.53 9.18 13.16
N SER A 44 4.28 8.23 13.73
CA SER A 44 5.74 8.31 13.87
C SER A 44 6.51 8.26 12.55
N ALA A 45 5.90 7.76 11.49
CA ALA A 45 6.45 7.69 10.13
C ALA A 45 5.77 8.70 9.19
N SER A 46 5.13 9.73 9.75
CA SER A 46 4.40 10.73 8.98
C SER A 46 5.31 11.44 7.99
N LYS A 47 4.84 11.57 6.76
CA LYS A 47 5.47 12.45 5.77
C LYS A 47 4.86 13.84 5.91
N GLU A 48 5.65 14.87 5.65
CA GLU A 48 5.17 16.26 5.66
C GLU A 48 5.31 16.89 4.29
N ASN A 49 4.27 17.60 3.86
CA ASN A 49 4.33 18.44 2.67
C ASN A 49 3.50 19.70 2.94
N ARG A 50 4.14 20.88 2.83
CA ARG A 50 3.52 22.20 3.07
C ARG A 50 2.77 22.28 4.41
N GLY A 51 3.39 21.82 5.50
CA GLY A 51 2.80 21.82 6.83
C GLY A 51 1.67 20.81 7.05
N ARG A 52 1.36 19.96 6.06
CA ARG A 52 0.36 18.89 6.20
C ARG A 52 1.06 17.57 6.46
N LYS A 53 0.61 16.89 7.53
CA LYS A 53 1.04 15.53 7.88
C LYS A 53 0.21 14.50 7.09
N PHE A 54 0.91 13.58 6.44
CA PHE A 54 0.34 12.46 5.70
C PHE A 54 0.63 11.18 6.48
N ASN A 55 -0.36 10.73 7.22
CA ASN A 55 -0.37 9.50 8.01
C ASN A 55 -1.81 8.93 8.04
N ASN A 56 -2.01 7.86 8.80
CA ASN A 56 -3.25 7.11 8.87
C ASN A 56 -4.39 7.78 9.68
N GLN A 57 -4.12 8.80 10.50
CA GLN A 57 -5.05 9.30 11.52
C GLN A 57 -6.41 9.75 10.96
N ARG A 58 -6.44 10.35 9.77
CA ARG A 58 -7.69 10.79 9.13
C ARG A 58 -8.52 9.63 8.59
N LEU A 59 -7.87 8.58 8.11
CA LEU A 59 -8.54 7.36 7.64
C LEU A 59 -9.07 6.57 8.83
N GLU A 60 -8.28 6.48 9.90
CA GLU A 60 -8.67 5.88 11.18
C GLU A 60 -9.90 6.58 11.77
N PHE A 61 -9.89 7.91 11.86
CA PHE A 61 -11.03 8.68 12.35
C PHE A 61 -12.32 8.43 11.54
N LEU A 62 -12.22 8.33 10.21
CA LEU A 62 -13.39 8.03 9.38
C LEU A 62 -13.87 6.59 9.54
N GLY A 63 -12.95 5.63 9.74
CA GLY A 63 -13.29 4.22 9.90
C GLY A 63 -13.87 3.85 11.27
N ASP A 64 -13.67 4.70 12.28
CA ASP A 64 -14.26 4.57 13.61
C ASP A 64 -15.71 5.10 13.68
N ALA A 65 -16.06 6.01 12.75
CA ALA A 65 -17.40 6.59 12.61
C ALA A 65 -18.35 5.69 11.81
#